data_AF-A0A1W6DNT5-F1
#
_entry.id   AF-A0A1W6DNT5-F1
#
_cell.length_a   1.000
_cell.length_b   1.000
_cell.length_c   1.000
_cell.angle_alpha   90.00
_cell.angle_beta   90.00
_cell.angle_gamma   90.00
#
_symmetry.space_group_name_H-M   'P 1'
#
loop_
_entity.id
_entity.type
_entity.pdbx_description
1 polymer ?
#
loop_
_entity_poly.entity_id
_entity_poly.type
_entity_poly.pdbx_seq_one_letter_code
_entity_poly.pdbx_strand_id
1 'polypeptide(L)'
;MRVSVSGGGRRGVLHAACLAAAGHEVVLLDPDPRALAALRSGPRTAEPRLPRLLALGLVSGRLRPTTDRTAVAGARVHLLCVGAGATPDAGGAARVATLRDALDGLAPHLGPGDLVVGRARVPAGTAEMLAACLAADGVPATVAWVPDEHRPGHAVVDLLHPARVVHGVPAGPVGERANAILDGLHAVQLASGAPRSVTDLATAESLGHGHGAPCQHVVDATSGPADVASSTPRTALDAVGAA
;
A
#
# COMPACT_ATOMS: atom_id res chain seq x y z
N MET A 1 2.68 -2.21 -15.59
CA MET A 1 3.78 -1.20 -15.63
C MET A 1 4.93 -1.63 -14.73
N ARG A 2 6.08 -0.95 -14.79
CA ARG A 2 7.23 -1.20 -13.91
C ARG A 2 7.15 -0.38 -12.61
N VAL A 3 7.34 -1.05 -11.48
CA VAL A 3 7.18 -0.52 -10.13
C VAL A 3 8.39 -0.93 -9.28
N SER A 4 8.94 -0.03 -8.48
CA SER A 4 9.90 -0.37 -7.44
C SER A 4 9.21 -0.40 -6.08
N VAL A 5 9.67 -1.28 -5.18
CA VAL A 5 9.20 -1.40 -3.81
C VAL A 5 10.41 -1.39 -2.90
N SER A 6 10.55 -0.35 -2.08
CA SER A 6 11.63 -0.22 -1.10
C SER A 6 11.21 -0.82 0.24
N GLY A 7 11.99 -1.78 0.73
CA GLY A 7 11.80 -2.51 1.98
C GLY A 7 11.35 -3.96 1.77
N GLY A 8 12.25 -4.91 2.02
CA GLY A 8 12.06 -6.36 2.00
C GLY A 8 11.48 -6.95 3.29
N GLY A 9 10.99 -6.11 4.21
CA GLY A 9 10.20 -6.55 5.35
C GLY A 9 8.81 -7.07 4.93
N ARG A 10 8.02 -7.58 5.90
CA ARG A 10 6.70 -8.19 5.67
C ARG A 10 5.80 -7.37 4.73
N ARG A 11 5.71 -6.05 4.95
CA ARG A 11 4.85 -5.14 4.18
C ARG A 11 5.30 -5.02 2.73
N GLY A 12 6.58 -4.73 2.48
CA GLY A 12 7.04 -4.58 1.10
C GLY A 12 7.04 -5.90 0.32
N VAL A 13 7.33 -7.03 0.97
CA VAL A 13 7.16 -8.36 0.34
C VAL A 13 5.72 -8.63 -0.05
N LEU A 14 4.78 -8.33 0.86
CA LEU A 14 3.35 -8.47 0.60
C LEU A 14 2.92 -7.66 -0.63
N HIS A 15 3.26 -6.37 -0.66
CA HIS A 15 2.89 -5.51 -1.77
C HIS A 15 3.58 -5.89 -3.07
N ALA A 16 4.86 -6.23 -3.01
CA ALA A 16 5.61 -6.63 -4.20
C ALA A 16 5.02 -7.91 -4.84
N ALA A 17 4.63 -8.88 -4.02
CA ALA A 17 3.96 -10.09 -4.50
C ALA A 17 2.56 -9.80 -5.08
N CYS A 18 1.76 -8.94 -4.43
CA CYS A 18 0.42 -8.58 -4.93
C CYS A 18 0.48 -7.79 -6.23
N LEU A 19 1.42 -6.85 -6.36
CA LEU A 19 1.62 -6.08 -7.59
C LEU A 19 2.11 -6.97 -8.74
N ALA A 20 3.02 -7.90 -8.48
CA ALA A 20 3.45 -8.87 -9.48
C ALA A 20 2.29 -9.77 -9.93
N ALA A 21 1.43 -10.19 -8.99
CA ALA A 21 0.22 -10.97 -9.28
C ALA A 21 -0.81 -10.17 -10.10
N ALA A 22 -0.90 -8.86 -9.89
CA ALA A 22 -1.72 -7.94 -10.68
C ALA A 22 -1.10 -7.63 -12.07
N GLY A 23 0.05 -8.24 -12.42
CA GLY A 23 0.66 -8.15 -13.75
C GLY A 23 1.73 -7.07 -13.90
N HIS A 24 2.09 -6.37 -12.82
CA HIS A 24 3.18 -5.40 -12.84
C HIS A 24 4.55 -6.08 -12.88
N GLU A 25 5.54 -5.37 -13.41
CA GLU A 25 6.95 -5.74 -13.25
C GLU A 25 7.47 -5.03 -12.00
N VAL A 26 7.98 -5.80 -11.04
CA VAL A 26 8.26 -5.33 -9.68
C VAL A 26 9.72 -5.57 -9.34
N VAL A 27 10.39 -4.49 -8.93
CA VAL A 27 11.73 -4.54 -8.34
C VAL A 27 11.58 -4.37 -6.84
N LEU A 28 11.88 -5.43 -6.07
CA LEU A 28 11.88 -5.36 -4.61
C LEU A 28 13.30 -5.03 -4.13
N LEU A 29 13.50 -3.82 -3.63
CA LEU A 29 14.77 -3.31 -3.15
C LEU A 29 14.84 -3.41 -1.62
N ASP A 30 15.89 -4.05 -1.10
CA ASP A 30 16.27 -3.94 0.31
C ASP A 30 17.80 -3.91 0.43
N PRO A 31 18.39 -2.99 1.20
CA PRO A 31 19.84 -2.96 1.40
C PRO A 31 20.36 -4.13 2.24
N ASP A 32 19.53 -4.78 3.06
CA ASP A 32 19.90 -5.96 3.84
C ASP A 32 19.75 -7.25 3.00
N PRO A 33 20.85 -7.90 2.59
CA PRO A 33 20.77 -9.15 1.82
C PRO A 33 20.09 -10.28 2.62
N ARG A 34 20.05 -10.20 3.96
CA ARG A 34 19.37 -11.21 4.79
C ARG A 34 17.85 -11.13 4.65
N ALA A 35 17.30 -9.91 4.54
CA ALA A 35 15.87 -9.70 4.28
C ALA A 35 15.45 -10.35 2.95
N LEU A 36 16.29 -10.24 1.91
CA LEU A 36 16.03 -10.84 0.61
C LEU A 36 16.29 -12.36 0.57
N ALA A 37 17.29 -12.86 1.32
CA ALA A 37 17.56 -14.29 1.41
C ALA A 37 16.36 -15.06 1.99
N ALA A 38 15.65 -14.47 2.95
CA ALA A 38 14.45 -15.04 3.56
C ALA A 38 13.30 -15.28 2.56
N LEU A 39 13.31 -14.61 1.40
CA LEU A 39 12.32 -14.81 0.34
C LEU A 39 12.45 -16.18 -0.32
N ARG A 40 13.69 -16.69 -0.43
CA ARG A 40 13.98 -17.99 -1.08
C ARG A 40 13.52 -19.17 -0.24
N SER A 41 13.61 -19.05 1.08
CA SER A 41 13.10 -20.05 2.03
C SER A 41 11.58 -19.98 2.24
N GLY A 42 10.91 -19.00 1.61
CA GLY A 42 9.52 -18.66 1.88
C GLY A 42 9.37 -17.78 3.15
N PRO A 43 8.54 -16.74 3.12
CA PRO A 43 8.32 -15.88 4.27
C PRO A 43 7.61 -16.66 5.37
N ARG A 44 8.14 -16.61 6.60
CA ARG A 44 7.40 -17.05 7.79
C ARG A 44 6.32 -16.01 8.08
N THR A 45 5.12 -16.24 7.57
CA THR A 45 4.01 -15.28 7.61
C THR A 45 2.70 -15.95 7.99
N ALA A 46 1.86 -15.21 8.72
CA ALA A 46 0.48 -15.60 8.99
C ALA A 46 -0.47 -15.33 7.81
N GLU A 47 0.04 -14.80 6.69
CA GLU A 47 -0.73 -14.52 5.46
C GLU A 47 -0.79 -15.77 4.56
N PRO A 48 -1.91 -16.52 4.51
CA PRO A 48 -1.91 -17.87 3.93
C PRO A 48 -1.58 -17.91 2.43
N ARG A 49 -1.93 -16.84 1.70
CA ARG A 49 -1.76 -16.76 0.24
C ARG A 49 -0.41 -16.19 -0.20
N LEU A 50 0.33 -15.55 0.71
CA LEU A 50 1.56 -14.82 0.37
C LEU A 50 2.68 -15.75 -0.13
N PRO A 51 2.98 -16.91 0.49
CA PRO A 51 4.06 -17.78 0.02
C PRO A 51 3.89 -18.20 -1.44
N ARG A 52 2.65 -18.56 -1.83
CA ARG A 52 2.34 -18.96 -3.22
C ARG A 52 2.49 -17.80 -4.20
N LEU A 53 1.97 -16.61 -3.87
CA LEU A 53 2.09 -15.45 -4.76
C LEU A 53 3.54 -15.00 -4.93
N LEU A 54 4.31 -15.00 -3.83
CA LEU A 54 5.74 -14.69 -3.88
C LEU A 54 6.47 -15.67 -4.79
N ALA A 55 6.27 -16.97 -4.60
CA ALA A 55 6.91 -18.00 -5.43
C ALA A 55 6.56 -17.82 -6.92
N LEU A 56 5.30 -17.57 -7.26
CA LEU A 56 4.88 -17.30 -8.64
C LEU A 56 5.52 -16.03 -9.22
N GLY A 57 5.57 -14.95 -8.44
CA GLY A 57 6.23 -13.70 -8.85
C GLY A 57 7.72 -13.91 -9.15
N LEU A 58 8.42 -14.66 -8.30
CA LEU A 58 9.84 -14.98 -8.47
C LEU A 58 10.08 -15.88 -9.69
N VAL A 59 9.31 -16.96 -9.83
CA VAL A 59 9.47 -17.92 -10.94
C VAL A 59 9.13 -17.29 -12.29
N SER A 60 8.11 -16.43 -12.35
CA SER A 60 7.75 -15.73 -13.59
C SER A 60 8.74 -14.61 -13.97
N GLY A 61 9.65 -14.22 -13.08
CA GLY A 61 10.54 -13.08 -13.28
C GLY A 61 9.86 -11.71 -13.15
N ARG A 62 8.53 -11.66 -12.91
CA ARG A 62 7.81 -10.39 -12.69
C ARG A 62 8.19 -9.73 -11.38
N LEU A 63 8.67 -10.49 -10.39
CA LEU A 63 9.20 -9.96 -9.14
C LEU A 63 10.70 -10.26 -9.05
N ARG A 64 11.52 -9.21 -9.01
CA ARG A 64 12.97 -9.30 -8.88
C ARG A 64 13.44 -8.64 -7.59
N PRO A 65 13.83 -9.43 -6.57
CA PRO A 65 14.52 -8.92 -5.39
C PRO A 65 15.95 -8.49 -5.74
N THR A 66 16.44 -7.38 -5.16
CA THR A 66 17.79 -6.88 -5.39
C THR A 66 18.27 -5.98 -4.23
N THR A 67 19.57 -5.94 -4.01
CA THR A 67 20.23 -4.95 -3.13
C THR A 67 20.78 -3.75 -3.91
N ASP A 68 20.82 -3.85 -5.23
CA ASP A 68 21.31 -2.82 -6.14
C ASP A 68 20.23 -1.76 -6.37
N ARG A 69 20.49 -0.54 -5.87
CA ARG A 69 19.57 0.60 -6.00
C ARG A 69 19.39 1.05 -7.44
N THR A 70 20.39 0.87 -8.31
CA THR A 70 20.28 1.29 -9.72
C THR A 70 19.18 0.52 -10.46
N ALA A 71 18.82 -0.67 -9.98
CA ALA A 71 17.78 -1.51 -10.57
C ALA A 71 16.37 -0.90 -10.47
N VAL A 72 16.16 0.17 -9.69
CA VAL A 72 14.86 0.87 -9.63
C VAL A 72 14.67 1.87 -10.78
N ALA A 73 15.74 2.28 -11.45
CA ALA A 73 15.69 3.25 -12.53
C ALA A 73 14.79 2.77 -13.67
N GLY A 74 13.90 3.63 -14.15
CA GLY A 74 12.90 3.33 -15.18
C GLY A 74 11.61 2.69 -14.65
N ALA A 75 11.45 2.53 -13.33
CA ALA A 75 10.14 2.32 -12.74
C ALA A 75 9.35 3.64 -12.72
N ARG A 76 8.05 3.59 -13.02
CA ARG A 76 7.20 4.79 -13.02
C ARG A 76 6.63 5.12 -11.64
N VAL A 77 6.51 4.10 -10.79
CA VAL A 77 6.02 4.20 -9.42
C VAL A 77 7.06 3.57 -8.50
N HIS A 78 7.37 4.25 -7.40
CA HIS A 78 8.31 3.82 -6.38
C HIS A 78 7.63 3.80 -5.01
N LEU A 79 7.35 2.61 -4.49
CA LEU A 79 6.60 2.41 -3.25
C LEU A 79 7.53 2.36 -2.05
N LEU A 80 7.35 3.27 -1.10
CA LEU A 80 8.08 3.27 0.16
C LEU A 80 7.35 2.40 1.19
N CYS A 81 7.86 1.19 1.41
CA CYS A 81 7.33 0.21 2.36
C CYS A 81 8.26 -0.04 3.57
N VAL A 82 9.22 0.85 3.79
CA VAL A 82 10.17 0.82 4.90
C VAL A 82 9.54 1.30 6.22
N GLY A 83 10.23 1.09 7.35
CA GLY A 83 9.81 1.61 8.66
C GLY A 83 8.64 0.86 9.32
N ALA A 84 8.17 -0.24 8.73
CA ALA A 84 7.09 -1.07 9.28
C ALA A 84 7.55 -2.14 10.31
N GLY A 85 8.78 -2.03 10.83
CA GLY A 85 9.45 -3.06 11.63
C GLY A 85 9.05 -3.13 13.12
N ALA A 86 8.57 -4.31 13.51
CA ALA A 86 8.51 -4.99 14.82
C ALA A 86 7.97 -4.31 16.09
N THR A 87 8.27 -3.04 16.38
CA THR A 87 7.80 -2.39 17.62
C THR A 87 6.60 -1.49 17.34
N PRO A 88 5.43 -1.74 17.95
CA PRO A 88 4.31 -0.79 17.96
C PRO A 88 4.77 0.62 18.36
N ASP A 89 5.75 0.68 19.27
CA ASP A 89 6.30 1.88 19.91
C ASP A 89 7.41 2.61 19.14
N ALA A 90 7.79 2.15 17.94
CA ALA A 90 8.60 3.00 17.07
C ALA A 90 7.74 4.23 16.70
N GLY A 91 7.92 5.32 17.44
CA GLY A 91 7.09 6.52 17.31
C GLY A 91 7.09 7.07 15.88
N GLY A 92 6.13 7.95 15.57
CA GLY A 92 6.00 8.56 14.25
C GLY A 92 7.32 9.11 13.69
N ALA A 93 8.15 9.75 14.54
CA ALA A 93 9.45 10.30 14.17
C ALA A 93 10.45 9.26 13.63
N ALA A 94 10.54 8.07 14.22
CA ALA A 94 11.46 7.02 13.74
C ALA A 94 11.05 6.48 12.36
N ARG A 95 9.73 6.38 12.11
CA ARG A 95 9.20 5.99 10.80
C ARG A 95 9.47 7.06 9.75
N VAL A 96 9.29 8.35 10.10
CA VAL A 96 9.61 9.48 9.23
C VAL A 96 11.10 9.48 8.85
N ALA A 97 11.99 9.29 9.83
CA ALA A 97 13.43 9.19 9.57
C ALA A 97 13.76 8.04 8.60
N THR A 98 13.18 6.84 8.83
CA THR A 98 13.40 5.68 7.94
C THR A 98 12.89 5.94 6.52
N LEU A 99 11.74 6.62 6.37
CA LEU A 99 11.20 6.99 5.06
C LEU A 99 12.09 8.01 4.35
N ARG A 100 12.63 8.97 5.10
CA ARG A 100 13.58 9.95 4.58
C ARG A 100 14.86 9.27 4.08
N ASP A 101 15.45 8.38 4.88
CA ASP A 101 16.66 7.65 4.48
C ASP A 101 16.42 6.81 3.21
N ALA A 102 15.24 6.18 3.10
CA ALA A 102 14.86 5.45 1.90
C ALA A 102 14.63 6.37 0.69
N LEU A 103 14.08 7.56 0.90
CA LEU A 103 13.89 8.57 -0.14
C LEU A 103 15.24 9.09 -0.64
N ASP A 104 16.16 9.41 0.26
CA ASP A 104 17.51 9.90 -0.06
C ASP A 104 18.28 8.86 -0.90
N GLY A 105 18.15 7.58 -0.56
CA GLY A 105 18.74 6.49 -1.35
C GLY A 105 18.08 6.27 -2.71
N LEU A 106 16.83 6.69 -2.87
CA LEU A 106 16.05 6.52 -4.10
C LEU A 106 16.21 7.72 -5.05
N ALA A 107 16.32 8.93 -4.50
CA ALA A 107 16.34 10.20 -5.23
C ALA A 107 17.30 10.23 -6.44
N PRO A 108 18.53 9.71 -6.38
CA PRO A 108 19.45 9.69 -7.53
C PRO A 108 18.97 8.85 -8.72
N HIS A 109 17.95 8.01 -8.53
CA HIS A 109 17.42 7.08 -9.54
C HIS A 109 16.02 7.46 -10.03
N LEU A 110 15.45 8.57 -9.53
CA LEU A 110 14.12 9.04 -9.92
C LEU A 110 14.19 9.85 -11.22
N GLY A 111 13.26 9.54 -12.13
CA GLY A 111 13.10 10.24 -13.40
C GLY A 111 11.97 11.28 -13.39
N PRO A 112 11.92 12.16 -14.41
CA PRO A 112 10.86 13.14 -14.55
C PRO A 112 9.45 12.53 -14.58
N GLY A 113 8.62 12.99 -13.65
CA GLY A 113 7.23 12.57 -13.50
C GLY A 113 7.04 11.22 -12.83
N ASP A 114 8.12 10.59 -12.33
CA ASP A 114 7.99 9.42 -11.47
C ASP A 114 7.19 9.74 -10.22
N LEU A 115 6.48 8.73 -9.71
CA LEU A 115 5.65 8.86 -8.54
C LEU A 115 6.28 8.10 -7.36
N VAL A 116 6.64 8.80 -6.29
CA VAL A 116 7.02 8.21 -5.01
C VAL A 116 5.76 8.08 -4.17
N VAL A 117 5.43 6.85 -3.78
CA VAL A 117 4.18 6.54 -3.08
C VAL A 117 4.49 6.00 -1.70
N GLY A 118 4.17 6.79 -0.68
CA GLY A 118 4.24 6.34 0.70
C GLY A 118 2.95 5.66 1.14
N ARG A 119 3.09 4.69 2.04
CA ARG A 119 1.97 3.87 2.55
C ARG A 119 2.04 3.57 4.04
N ALA A 120 3.05 4.09 4.74
CA ALA A 120 3.23 3.82 6.15
C ALA A 120 2.19 4.58 7.01
N ARG A 121 2.04 4.18 8.27
CA ARG A 121 1.38 5.02 9.27
C ARG A 121 2.38 6.07 9.76
N VAL A 122 2.10 7.33 9.44
CA VAL A 122 2.96 8.48 9.74
C VAL A 122 2.11 9.68 10.18
N PRO A 123 2.65 10.62 10.95
CA PRO A 123 1.95 11.86 11.26
C PRO A 123 1.56 12.61 9.98
N ALA A 124 0.40 13.26 9.99
CA ALA A 124 -0.04 14.13 8.90
C ALA A 124 1.01 15.22 8.61
N GLY A 125 1.27 15.51 7.34
CA GLY A 125 2.31 16.42 6.86
C GLY A 125 3.64 15.73 6.51
N THR A 126 3.78 14.41 6.70
CA THR A 126 5.02 13.69 6.36
C THR A 126 5.25 13.67 4.85
N ALA A 127 4.21 13.41 4.06
CA ALA A 127 4.25 13.36 2.61
C ALA A 127 4.60 14.73 2.01
N GLU A 128 4.08 15.81 2.60
CA GLU A 128 4.42 17.19 2.21
C GLU A 128 5.88 17.51 2.52
N MET A 129 6.37 17.11 3.69
CA MET A 129 7.79 17.23 4.05
C MET A 129 8.69 16.45 3.06
N LEU A 130 8.34 15.21 2.72
CA LEU A 130 9.08 14.42 1.74
C LEU A 130 9.06 15.07 0.34
N ALA A 131 7.92 15.64 -0.07
CA ALA A 131 7.81 16.37 -1.32
C ALA A 131 8.69 17.62 -1.34
N ALA A 132 8.74 18.36 -0.23
CA ALA A 132 9.61 19.52 -0.08
C ALA A 132 11.10 19.16 -0.15
N CYS A 133 11.50 18.01 0.42
CA CYS A 133 12.87 17.50 0.28
C CYS A 133 13.24 17.23 -1.19
N LEU A 134 12.40 16.48 -1.93
CA LEU A 134 12.64 16.22 -3.36
C LEU A 134 12.74 17.51 -4.17
N ALA A 135 11.87 18.48 -3.88
CA ALA A 135 11.88 19.77 -4.56
C ALA A 135 13.15 20.58 -4.27
N ALA A 136 13.60 20.60 -3.01
CA ALA A 136 14.84 21.27 -2.61
C ALA A 136 16.08 20.66 -3.29
N ASP A 137 16.08 19.34 -3.48
CA ASP A 137 17.15 18.61 -4.15
C ASP A 137 17.03 18.65 -5.69
N GLY A 138 16.01 19.33 -6.24
CA GLY A 138 15.78 19.43 -7.68
C GLY A 138 15.36 18.10 -8.35
N VAL A 139 14.87 17.15 -7.57
CA VAL A 139 14.47 15.83 -8.04
C VAL A 139 13.07 15.91 -8.69
N PRO A 140 12.91 15.57 -9.98
CA PRO A 140 11.69 15.84 -10.73
C PRO A 140 10.60 14.77 -10.53
N ALA A 141 10.35 14.36 -9.29
CA ALA A 141 9.37 13.35 -8.92
C ALA A 141 8.24 13.93 -8.07
N THR A 142 7.08 13.28 -8.09
CA THR A 142 5.90 13.68 -7.30
C THR A 142 5.70 12.72 -6.15
N VAL A 143 5.32 13.23 -4.98
CA VAL A 143 4.91 12.39 -3.84
C VAL A 143 3.40 12.20 -3.85
N ALA A 144 2.96 10.98 -3.62
CA ALA A 144 1.58 10.62 -3.33
C ALA A 144 1.51 9.72 -2.09
N TRP A 145 0.33 9.60 -1.51
CA TRP A 145 0.10 8.76 -0.34
C TRP A 145 -1.08 7.81 -0.56
N VAL A 146 -0.87 6.52 -0.31
CA VAL A 146 -1.93 5.50 -0.39
C VAL A 146 -2.01 4.83 0.98
N PRO A 147 -3.10 5.02 1.75
CA PRO A 147 -3.26 4.39 3.05
C PRO A 147 -3.16 2.86 2.94
N ASP A 148 -2.45 2.23 3.88
CA ASP A 148 -2.31 0.78 3.92
C ASP A 148 -3.23 0.17 4.98
N GLU A 149 -4.46 -0.08 4.56
CA GLU A 149 -5.54 -0.64 5.37
C GLU A 149 -5.78 -2.09 4.97
N HIS A 150 -5.25 -3.01 5.75
CA HIS A 150 -5.48 -4.43 5.54
C HIS A 150 -5.65 -5.15 6.87
N ARG A 151 -6.50 -6.18 6.90
CA ARG A 151 -6.71 -6.99 8.10
C ARG A 151 -5.59 -8.02 8.22
N PRO A 152 -5.01 -8.21 9.42
CA PRO A 152 -4.06 -9.29 9.65
C PRO A 152 -4.63 -10.65 9.22
N GLY A 153 -3.86 -11.43 8.45
CA GLY A 153 -4.27 -12.75 7.94
C GLY A 153 -5.10 -12.72 6.65
N HIS A 154 -5.56 -11.53 6.22
CA HIS A 154 -6.34 -11.32 5.00
C HIS A 154 -5.69 -10.34 4.02
N ALA A 155 -4.44 -9.95 4.28
CA ALA A 155 -3.83 -8.79 3.64
C ALA A 155 -3.67 -8.96 2.12
N VAL A 156 -3.39 -10.18 1.67
CA VAL A 156 -3.36 -10.50 0.22
C VAL A 156 -4.72 -10.28 -0.43
N VAL A 157 -5.80 -10.69 0.24
CA VAL A 157 -7.16 -10.51 -0.29
C VAL A 157 -7.52 -9.04 -0.32
N ASP A 158 -7.27 -8.33 0.78
CA ASP A 158 -7.59 -6.91 0.93
C ASP A 158 -6.80 -6.04 -0.06
N LEU A 159 -5.57 -6.41 -0.45
CA LEU A 159 -4.80 -5.67 -1.46
C LEU A 159 -5.22 -5.94 -2.90
N LEU A 160 -5.69 -7.16 -3.20
CA LEU A 160 -6.15 -7.53 -4.55
C LEU A 160 -7.61 -7.15 -4.79
N HIS A 161 -8.43 -7.14 -3.74
CA HIS A 161 -9.85 -6.79 -3.77
C HIS A 161 -10.19 -5.85 -2.60
N PRO A 162 -9.66 -4.61 -2.62
CA PRO A 162 -9.87 -3.69 -1.52
C PRO A 162 -11.32 -3.23 -1.45
N ALA A 163 -11.80 -2.99 -0.23
CA ALA A 163 -13.12 -2.38 -0.01
C ALA A 163 -13.21 -0.96 -0.61
N ARG A 164 -12.06 -0.25 -0.68
CA ARG A 164 -11.91 1.02 -1.40
C ARG A 164 -10.46 1.27 -1.73
N VAL A 165 -10.21 2.10 -2.74
CA VAL A 165 -8.90 2.65 -3.06
C VAL A 165 -8.90 4.14 -2.74
N VAL A 166 -7.90 4.59 -1.98
CA VAL A 166 -7.74 6.02 -1.64
C VAL A 166 -6.44 6.53 -2.25
N HIS A 167 -6.52 7.62 -3.00
CA HIS A 167 -5.37 8.33 -3.55
C HIS A 167 -5.20 9.68 -2.87
N GLY A 168 -4.17 9.83 -2.04
CA GLY A 168 -3.68 11.11 -1.56
C GLY A 168 -2.73 11.72 -2.59
N VAL A 169 -3.08 12.86 -3.18
CA VAL A 169 -2.29 13.52 -4.23
C VAL A 169 -2.19 15.02 -3.98
N PRO A 170 -1.14 15.71 -4.48
CA PRO A 170 -1.08 17.17 -4.42
C PRO A 170 -2.21 17.81 -5.24
N ALA A 171 -2.48 19.10 -5.03
CA ALA A 171 -3.47 19.82 -5.81
C ALA A 171 -3.01 20.13 -7.25
N GLY A 172 -3.96 20.43 -8.13
CA GLY A 172 -3.72 20.93 -9.49
C GLY A 172 -3.19 19.88 -10.48
N PRO A 173 -2.59 20.31 -11.61
CA PRO A 173 -2.23 19.43 -12.73
C PRO A 173 -1.17 18.36 -12.39
N VAL A 174 -0.38 18.57 -11.34
CA VAL A 174 0.55 17.56 -10.83
C VAL A 174 -0.22 16.42 -10.16
N GLY A 175 -1.24 16.75 -9.37
CA GLY A 175 -2.15 15.80 -8.72
C GLY A 175 -2.96 14.96 -9.68
N GLU A 176 -3.52 15.59 -10.71
CA GLU A 176 -4.29 14.89 -11.75
C GLU A 176 -3.44 13.82 -12.46
N ARG A 177 -2.19 14.16 -12.80
CA ARG A 177 -1.22 13.22 -13.39
C ARG A 177 -0.84 12.11 -12.42
N ALA A 178 -0.58 12.44 -11.16
CA ALA A 178 -0.29 11.45 -10.11
C ALA A 178 -1.46 10.48 -9.93
N ASN A 179 -2.70 11.00 -9.90
CA ASN A 179 -3.90 10.19 -9.79
C ASN A 179 -4.07 9.25 -11.00
N ALA A 180 -3.85 9.71 -12.23
CA ALA A 180 -3.92 8.85 -13.41
C ALA A 180 -2.88 7.70 -13.37
N ILE A 181 -1.69 7.96 -12.84
CA ILE A 181 -0.65 6.93 -12.62
C ILE A 181 -1.13 5.92 -11.57
N LEU A 182 -1.74 6.38 -10.47
CA LEU A 182 -2.29 5.50 -9.43
C LEU A 182 -3.50 4.69 -9.92
N ASP A 183 -4.34 5.26 -10.78
CA ASP A 183 -5.43 4.52 -11.45
C ASP A 183 -4.85 3.37 -12.29
N GLY A 184 -3.73 3.60 -12.99
CA GLY A 184 -2.98 2.55 -13.69
C GLY A 184 -2.31 1.52 -12.77
N LEU A 185 -1.83 1.93 -11.60
CA LEU A 185 -1.28 1.04 -10.57
C LEU A 185 -2.36 0.13 -9.97
N HIS A 186 -3.57 0.65 -9.79
CA HIS A 186 -4.71 -0.05 -9.19
C HIS A 186 -5.72 -0.56 -10.22
N ALA A 187 -5.35 -0.67 -11.49
CA ALA A 187 -6.27 -0.98 -12.57
C ALA A 187 -7.06 -2.28 -12.35
N VAL A 188 -6.43 -3.31 -11.77
CA VAL A 188 -7.10 -4.59 -11.45
C VAL A 188 -8.13 -4.42 -10.34
N GLN A 189 -7.80 -3.66 -9.30
CA GLN A 189 -8.68 -3.39 -8.17
C GLN A 189 -9.89 -2.58 -8.64
N LEU A 190 -9.67 -1.54 -9.44
CA LEU A 190 -10.72 -0.68 -10.00
C LEU A 190 -11.63 -1.45 -10.96
N ALA A 191 -11.06 -2.29 -11.83
CA ALA A 191 -11.84 -3.13 -12.75
C ALA A 191 -12.69 -4.17 -12.01
N SER A 192 -12.29 -4.55 -10.79
CA SER A 192 -13.05 -5.45 -9.91
C SER A 192 -14.16 -4.73 -9.13
N GLY A 193 -14.37 -3.43 -9.38
CA GLY A 193 -15.45 -2.63 -8.80
C GLY A 193 -15.09 -1.94 -7.48
N ALA A 194 -13.81 -1.91 -7.08
CA ALA A 194 -13.41 -1.19 -5.87
C ALA A 194 -13.70 0.33 -6.03
N PRO A 195 -14.50 0.95 -5.15
CA PRO A 195 -14.74 2.38 -5.20
C PRO A 195 -13.44 3.14 -4.94
N ARG A 196 -13.26 4.25 -5.65
CA ARG A 196 -12.04 5.07 -5.56
C ARG A 196 -12.36 6.48 -5.10
N SER A 197 -11.67 6.93 -4.06
CA SER A 197 -11.67 8.34 -3.64
C SER A 197 -10.30 8.99 -3.82
N VAL A 198 -10.33 10.30 -4.07
CA VAL A 198 -9.13 11.13 -4.18
C VAL A 198 -9.21 12.19 -3.09
N THR A 199 -8.09 12.45 -2.42
CA THR A 199 -8.00 13.39 -1.31
C THR A 199 -6.61 14.02 -1.26
N ASP A 200 -6.39 14.97 -0.35
CA ASP A 200 -5.08 15.56 -0.12
C ASP A 200 -4.14 14.59 0.63
N LEU A 201 -2.85 14.93 0.68
CA LEU A 201 -1.84 14.08 1.29
C LEU A 201 -2.07 13.85 2.79
N ALA A 202 -2.37 14.92 3.54
CA ALA A 202 -2.53 14.87 5.00
C ALA A 202 -3.75 14.04 5.42
N THR A 203 -4.85 14.14 4.68
CA THR A 203 -6.06 13.35 4.86
C THR A 203 -5.77 11.87 4.57
N ALA A 204 -5.06 11.55 3.50
CA ALA A 204 -4.65 10.17 3.21
C ALA A 204 -3.74 9.58 4.30
N GLU A 205 -2.79 10.34 4.84
CA GLU A 205 -1.95 9.90 5.97
C GLU A 205 -2.78 9.58 7.22
N SER A 206 -3.79 10.41 7.48
CA SER A 206 -4.69 10.26 8.63
C SER A 206 -5.54 8.98 8.54
N LEU A 207 -6.02 8.63 7.35
CA LEU A 207 -6.83 7.42 7.13
C LEU A 207 -6.08 6.12 7.47
N GLY A 208 -4.76 6.07 7.27
CA GLY A 208 -3.93 4.91 7.58
C GLY A 208 -3.94 4.50 9.07
N HIS A 209 -4.43 5.35 9.97
CA HIS A 209 -4.55 5.08 11.41
C HIS A 209 -5.82 4.31 11.80
N GLY A 210 -6.80 4.19 10.90
CA GLY A 210 -8.06 3.51 11.16
C GLY A 210 -7.96 1.99 11.01
N HIS A 211 -7.90 1.24 12.11
CA HIS A 211 -8.40 -0.13 12.07
C HIS A 211 -9.93 -0.09 12.13
N GLY A 212 -10.59 -0.37 11.01
CA GLY A 212 -11.95 -0.92 10.98
C GLY A 212 -13.04 -0.17 11.75
N ALA A 213 -13.29 1.10 11.43
CA ALA A 213 -14.62 1.68 11.67
C ALA A 213 -15.41 1.57 10.35
N PRO A 214 -16.62 0.97 10.32
CA PRO A 214 -17.48 1.10 9.15
C PRO A 214 -17.73 2.59 8.93
N CYS A 215 -17.56 3.05 7.69
CA CYS A 215 -17.92 4.40 7.30
C CYS A 215 -19.35 4.67 7.77
N GLN A 216 -19.54 5.55 8.75
CA GLN A 216 -20.84 6.16 8.96
C GLN A 216 -21.08 7.02 7.73
N HIS A 217 -21.99 6.56 6.87
CA HIS A 217 -22.58 7.41 5.86
C HIS A 217 -23.05 8.70 6.54
N VAL A 218 -22.51 9.83 6.10
CA VAL A 218 -23.17 11.12 6.29
C VAL A 218 -24.45 11.03 5.47
N VAL A 219 -25.54 10.68 6.14
CA VAL A 219 -26.89 10.85 5.61
C VAL A 219 -27.32 12.24 6.04
N ASP A 220 -27.63 13.08 5.06
CA ASP A 220 -28.20 14.41 5.28
C ASP A 220 -29.38 14.35 6.26
N ALA A 221 -29.33 15.24 7.24
CA ALA A 221 -30.34 15.37 8.26
C ALA A 221 -31.64 15.93 7.67
N THR A 222 -32.65 15.08 7.45
CA THR A 222 -34.06 15.47 7.59
C THR A 222 -34.94 14.28 8.00
N SER A 223 -35.73 14.51 9.05
CA SER A 223 -37.00 13.85 9.47
C SER A 223 -37.02 12.48 10.18
N GLY A 224 -37.17 12.53 11.52
CA GLY A 224 -38.26 11.86 12.29
C GLY A 224 -38.07 10.42 12.78
N PRO A 225 -38.43 10.07 14.05
CA PRO A 225 -38.23 8.73 14.61
C PRO A 225 -39.43 7.80 14.36
N ALA A 226 -39.16 6.55 14.00
CA ALA A 226 -40.14 5.47 14.11
C ALA A 226 -39.43 4.15 14.48
N ASP A 227 -39.77 3.67 15.67
CA ASP A 227 -39.53 2.32 16.20
C ASP A 227 -39.94 1.24 15.20
N VAL A 228 -39.03 0.30 14.89
CA VAL A 228 -39.41 -1.07 14.49
C VAL A 228 -38.37 -2.06 15.02
N ALA A 229 -38.74 -2.79 16.06
CA ALA A 229 -38.03 -3.97 16.54
C ALA A 229 -38.16 -5.13 15.53
N SER A 230 -37.03 -5.69 15.09
CA SER A 230 -37.00 -6.90 14.26
C SER A 230 -36.80 -8.13 15.15
N SER A 231 -37.86 -8.93 15.29
CA SER A 231 -37.87 -10.24 15.89
C SER A 231 -37.40 -11.30 14.89
N THR A 232 -36.31 -12.01 15.20
CA THR A 232 -36.03 -13.29 14.54
C THR A 232 -35.38 -14.25 15.56
N PRO A 233 -36.04 -15.38 15.89
CA PRO A 233 -35.51 -16.33 16.85
C PRO A 233 -34.34 -17.15 16.26
N ARG A 234 -33.29 -17.35 17.05
CA ARG A 234 -32.20 -18.31 16.79
C ARG A 234 -32.74 -19.72 16.98
N THR A 235 -32.81 -20.50 15.91
CA THR A 235 -32.94 -21.96 16.00
C THR A 235 -31.64 -22.60 15.53
N ALA A 236 -31.09 -23.46 16.40
CA ALA A 236 -29.93 -24.31 16.13
C ALA A 236 -30.30 -25.38 15.10
N LEU A 237 -29.43 -25.64 14.13
CA LEU A 237 -29.51 -26.79 13.24
C LEU A 237 -28.22 -27.61 13.43
N ASP A 238 -28.24 -28.50 14.41
CA ASP A 238 -27.32 -29.63 14.49
C ASP A 238 -27.87 -30.78 13.63
N ALA A 239 -26.94 -31.41 12.90
CA ALA A 239 -26.96 -32.78 12.37
C ALA A 239 -28.07 -33.20 11.39
N VAL A 240 -27.64 -33.67 10.20
CA VAL A 240 -28.04 -34.86 9.42
C VAL A 240 -27.50 -34.65 8.00
N GLY A 241 -26.80 -35.57 7.33
CA GLY A 241 -26.48 -36.95 7.61
C GLY A 241 -25.62 -37.51 6.48
N ALA A 242 -24.81 -38.52 6.81
CA ALA A 242 -24.17 -39.41 5.86
C ALA A 242 -25.19 -40.45 5.37
N ALA A 243 -25.16 -40.74 4.08
CA ALA A 243 -25.61 -41.96 3.45
C ALA A 243 -24.55 -42.36 2.42
#